data_AF-A0A7X7EPE8-F1
#
_entry.id   AF-A0A7X7EPE8-F1
#
_cell.length_a   1.000
_cell.length_b   1.000
_cell.length_c   1.000
_cell.angle_alpha   90.00
_cell.angle_beta   90.00
_cell.angle_gamma   90.00
#
_symmetry.space_group_name_H-M   'P 1'
#
loop_
_entity.id
_entity.type
_entity.pdbx_description
1 polymer ?
#
loop_
_entity_poly.entity_id
_entity_poly.type
_entity_poly.pdbx_seq_one_letter_code
_entity_poly.pdbx_strand_id
1 'polypeptide(L)'
;IGQEYLIKTGEYNVLAVTPKGWKVLRKEETPMLLKPALKKEKKERVARIKYDSWQGVDDLLFEKLRILRREIAEKQGVPAFIIFGDAALRDMARKKPATLDAFLDVTGVGEAKCKAFGQIFLAAIESYRRKHP
;
A
#
# COMPACT_ATOMS: atom_id res chain seq x y z
N ILE A 1 11.11 21.14 -26.36
CA ILE A 1 9.75 20.63 -26.62
C ILE A 1 8.79 21.32 -25.68
N GLY A 2 7.55 21.57 -26.11
CA GLY A 2 6.55 22.40 -25.44
C GLY A 2 6.55 23.84 -25.95
N GLN A 3 7.70 24.53 -25.84
CA GLN A 3 7.86 25.95 -26.22
C GLN A 3 8.96 26.17 -27.28
N GLU A 4 9.31 25.11 -28.00
CA GLU A 4 10.30 25.15 -29.10
C GLU A 4 11.74 25.51 -28.70
N TYR A 5 12.08 25.54 -27.41
CA TYR A 5 13.47 25.77 -26.95
C TYR A 5 14.40 24.54 -27.11
N LEU A 6 13.84 23.34 -27.26
CA LEU A 6 14.57 22.08 -27.43
C LEU A 6 13.89 21.24 -28.51
N ILE A 7 14.66 20.48 -29.29
CA ILE A 7 14.14 19.49 -30.25
C ILE A 7 14.68 18.11 -29.90
N LYS A 8 13.96 17.05 -30.26
CA LYS A 8 14.48 15.67 -30.22
C LYS A 8 15.16 15.38 -31.54
N THR A 9 16.37 14.84 -31.49
CA THR A 9 17.14 14.46 -32.68
C THR A 9 17.68 13.05 -32.56
N GLY A 10 17.62 12.29 -33.65
CA GLY A 10 18.17 10.94 -33.73
C GLY A 10 17.21 9.84 -33.27
N GLU A 11 17.67 8.59 -33.35
CA GLU A 11 16.92 7.39 -32.95
C GLU A 11 16.89 7.17 -31.43
N TYR A 12 17.75 7.87 -30.69
CA TYR A 12 17.82 7.85 -29.23
C TYR A 12 17.21 9.12 -28.64
N ASN A 13 16.83 9.09 -27.36
CA ASN A 13 16.23 10.22 -26.61
C ASN A 13 17.21 11.39 -26.37
N VAL A 14 17.89 11.85 -27.41
CA VAL A 14 18.84 12.96 -27.39
C VAL A 14 18.07 14.26 -27.67
N LEU A 15 18.37 15.28 -26.86
CA LEU A 15 17.79 16.61 -26.99
C LEU A 15 18.85 17.57 -27.53
N ALA A 16 18.48 18.32 -28.57
CA ALA A 16 19.28 19.42 -29.09
C ALA A 16 18.61 20.77 -28.79
N VAL A 17 19.44 21.80 -28.57
CA VAL A 17 18.98 23.16 -28.28
C VAL A 17 18.66 23.89 -29.58
N THR A 18 17.48 24.54 -29.67
CA THR A 18 17.13 25.37 -30.83
C THR A 18 17.79 26.74 -30.77
N PRO A 19 17.83 27.51 -31.88
CA PRO A 19 18.22 28.92 -31.85
C PRO A 19 17.43 29.74 -30.82
N LYS A 20 16.15 29.41 -30.61
CA LYS A 20 15.30 30.02 -29.58
C LYS A 20 15.76 29.62 -28.17
N GLY A 21 16.12 28.35 -27.96
CA GLY A 21 16.67 27.85 -26.69
C GLY A 21 17.98 28.52 -26.30
N TRP A 22 18.81 28.87 -27.28
CA TRP A 22 20.04 29.62 -27.04
C TRP A 22 19.80 31.03 -26.47
N LYS A 23 18.72 31.72 -26.87
CA LYS A 23 18.34 33.01 -26.27
C LYS A 23 17.98 32.89 -24.80
N VAL A 24 17.32 31.79 -24.42
CA VAL A 24 17.03 31.46 -23.02
C VAL A 24 18.31 31.22 -22.22
N LEU A 25 19.24 30.43 -22.76
CA LEU A 25 20.53 30.15 -22.10
C LEU A 25 21.38 31.41 -21.93
N ARG A 26 21.26 32.37 -22.85
CA ARG A 26 21.95 33.68 -22.79
C ARG A 26 21.22 34.72 -21.94
N LYS A 27 20.13 34.36 -21.26
CA LYS A 27 19.28 35.26 -20.46
C LYS A 27 18.60 36.38 -21.26
N GLU A 28 18.54 36.25 -22.58
CA GLU A 28 17.85 37.20 -23.46
C GLU A 28 16.33 36.98 -23.48
N GLU A 29 15.89 35.78 -23.10
CA GLU A 29 14.49 35.38 -23.09
C GLU A 29 14.19 34.49 -21.86
N THR A 30 13.03 34.65 -21.23
CA THR A 30 12.63 33.80 -20.09
C THR A 30 11.48 32.88 -20.50
N PRO A 31 11.65 31.54 -20.43
CA PRO A 31 10.58 30.62 -20.78
C PRO A 31 9.50 30.63 -19.71
N MET A 32 8.24 30.60 -20.12
CA MET A 32 7.10 30.56 -19.20
C MET A 32 6.80 29.12 -18.80
N LEU A 33 7.28 28.65 -17.65
CA LEU A 33 7.02 27.29 -17.21
C LEU A 33 5.66 27.17 -16.51
N LEU A 34 4.80 26.25 -16.99
CA LEU A 34 3.58 25.89 -16.27
C LEU A 34 3.95 25.13 -14.99
N LYS A 35 3.48 25.61 -13.84
CA LYS A 35 3.59 24.85 -12.59
C LYS A 35 2.66 23.62 -12.68
N PRO A 36 3.16 22.39 -12.44
CA PRO A 36 2.29 21.23 -12.39
C PRO A 36 1.26 21.42 -11.27
N ALA A 37 -0.01 21.15 -11.58
CA ALA A 37 -1.09 21.26 -10.61
C ALA A 37 -0.83 20.28 -9.44
N LEU A 38 -0.69 20.82 -8.23
CA LEU A 38 -0.63 20.02 -7.01
C LEU A 38 -2.01 19.37 -6.81
N LYS A 39 -2.14 18.08 -7.15
CA LYS A 39 -3.39 17.30 -6.98
C LYS A 39 -3.73 17.14 -5.48
N LYS A 40 -4.37 18.15 -4.88
CA LYS A 40 -4.86 18.12 -3.48
C LYS A 40 -5.92 17.03 -3.26
N GLU A 41 -6.82 16.83 -4.22
CA GLU A 41 -7.90 15.83 -4.14
C GLU A 41 -7.39 14.40 -3.92
N LYS A 42 -6.23 14.07 -4.49
CA LYS A 42 -5.64 12.74 -4.35
C LYS A 42 -5.17 12.46 -2.92
N LYS A 43 -4.74 13.49 -2.16
CA LYS A 43 -4.31 13.35 -0.76
C LYS A 43 -5.49 13.14 0.19
N GLU A 44 -6.56 13.94 0.04
CA GLU A 44 -7.75 13.84 0.89
C GLU A 44 -8.50 12.52 0.70
N ARG A 45 -8.57 12.01 -0.54
CA ARG A 45 -9.16 10.70 -0.82
C ARG A 45 -8.38 9.56 -0.15
N VAL A 46 -7.05 9.60 -0.17
CA VAL A 46 -6.20 8.59 0.47
C VAL A 46 -6.34 8.64 2.00
N ALA A 47 -6.43 9.83 2.59
CA ALA A 47 -6.63 9.98 4.03
C ALA A 47 -7.98 9.38 4.49
N ARG A 48 -9.06 9.63 3.75
CA ARG A 48 -10.39 9.05 4.02
C ARG A 48 -10.41 7.53 3.91
N ILE A 49 -9.83 6.96 2.86
CA ILE A 49 -9.72 5.50 2.68
C ILE A 49 -8.92 4.87 3.83
N LYS A 50 -7.85 5.53 4.28
CA LYS A 50 -7.06 5.05 5.41
C LYS A 50 -7.90 5.04 6.68
N TYR A 51 -8.62 6.11 7.00
CA TYR A 51 -9.47 6.17 8.20
C TYR A 51 -10.54 5.06 8.20
N ASP A 52 -11.27 4.91 7.08
CA ASP A 52 -12.30 3.88 6.91
C ASP A 52 -11.75 2.45 7.10
N SER A 53 -10.53 2.20 6.62
CA SER A 53 -9.89 0.88 6.75
C SER A 53 -9.55 0.46 8.19
N TRP A 54 -9.51 1.40 9.15
CA TRP A 54 -9.27 1.14 10.57
C TRP A 54 -10.55 1.21 11.42
N GLN A 55 -11.69 1.55 10.84
CA GLN A 55 -12.94 1.62 11.58
C GLN A 55 -13.34 0.24 12.10
N GLY A 56 -13.62 0.14 13.41
CA GLY A 56 -13.99 -1.11 14.07
C GLY A 56 -12.88 -2.16 14.18
N VAL A 57 -11.64 -1.78 13.89
CA VAL A 57 -10.47 -2.66 14.05
C VAL A 57 -9.99 -2.58 15.49
N ASP A 58 -9.80 -3.74 16.12
CA ASP A 58 -9.16 -3.83 17.42
C ASP A 58 -7.63 -3.75 17.26
N ASP A 59 -7.04 -2.62 17.64
CA ASP A 59 -5.61 -2.33 17.45
C ASP A 59 -4.70 -3.32 18.21
N LEU A 60 -5.12 -3.77 19.40
CA LEU A 60 -4.37 -4.73 20.20
C LEU A 60 -4.38 -6.12 19.58
N LEU A 61 -5.54 -6.54 19.06
CA LEU A 61 -5.63 -7.79 18.31
C LEU A 61 -4.83 -7.71 17.01
N PHE A 62 -4.93 -6.60 16.28
CA PHE A 62 -4.16 -6.40 15.05
C PHE A 62 -2.65 -6.54 15.30
N GLU A 63 -2.11 -5.90 16.33
CA GLU A 63 -0.67 -6.00 16.65
C GLU A 63 -0.27 -7.43 17.07
N LYS A 64 -1.12 -8.16 17.81
CA LYS A 64 -0.87 -9.58 18.11
C LYS A 64 -0.81 -10.43 16.83
N LEU A 65 -1.76 -10.26 15.91
CA LEU A 65 -1.77 -10.99 14.64
C LEU A 65 -0.59 -10.59 13.75
N ARG A 66 -0.14 -9.34 13.83
CA ARG A 66 1.04 -8.84 13.11
C ARG A 66 2.33 -9.49 13.62
N ILE A 67 2.48 -9.62 14.93
CA ILE A 67 3.62 -10.33 15.55
C ILE A 67 3.61 -11.80 15.13
N LEU A 68 2.46 -12.47 15.25
CA LEU A 68 2.30 -13.87 14.83
C LEU A 68 2.65 -14.07 13.35
N ARG A 69 2.18 -13.18 12.48
CA ARG A 69 2.51 -13.20 11.05
C ARG A 69 4.02 -13.09 10.82
N ARG A 70 4.71 -12.22 11.55
CA ARG A 70 6.16 -12.05 11.45
C ARG A 70 6.88 -13.33 11.85
N GLU A 71 6.51 -13.94 12.97
CA GLU A 71 7.12 -15.19 13.43
C GLU A 71 6.96 -16.33 12.41
N ILE A 72 5.78 -16.44 11.79
CA ILE A 72 5.53 -17.43 10.74
C ILE A 72 6.38 -17.15 9.50
N ALA A 73 6.47 -15.88 9.10
CA ALA A 73 7.29 -15.47 7.95
C ALA A 73 8.78 -15.74 8.18
N GLU A 74 9.30 -15.44 9.37
CA GLU A 74 10.68 -15.73 9.76
C GLU A 74 10.97 -17.23 9.71
N LYS A 75 10.05 -18.07 10.22
CA LYS A 75 10.18 -19.54 10.15
C LYS A 75 10.20 -20.09 8.72
N GLN A 76 9.47 -19.45 7.80
CA GLN A 76 9.43 -19.87 6.39
C GLN A 76 10.46 -19.15 5.51
N GLY A 77 11.22 -18.19 6.05
CA GLY A 77 12.17 -17.39 5.28
C GLY A 77 11.51 -16.50 4.23
N VAL A 78 10.23 -16.15 4.39
CA VAL A 78 9.46 -15.36 3.43
C VAL A 78 9.04 -14.01 4.02
N PRO A 79 8.89 -12.95 3.21
CA PRO A 79 8.32 -11.69 3.68
C PRO A 79 6.92 -11.84 4.31
N ALA A 80 6.68 -11.16 5.43
CA ALA A 80 5.43 -11.25 6.20
C ALA A 80 4.15 -11.01 5.38
N PHE A 81 4.19 -10.09 4.41
CA PHE A 81 3.03 -9.78 3.58
C PHE A 81 2.58 -10.95 2.70
N ILE A 82 3.45 -11.94 2.43
CA ILE A 82 3.12 -13.14 1.66
C ILE A 82 2.15 -14.03 2.44
N ILE A 83 2.35 -14.15 3.75
CA ILE A 83 1.45 -14.90 4.65
C ILE A 83 0.06 -14.23 4.62
N PHE A 84 -0.03 -12.98 5.09
CA PHE A 84 -1.24 -12.16 4.99
C PHE A 84 -0.89 -10.69 4.79
N GLY A 85 -1.65 -9.99 3.94
CA GLY A 85 -1.56 -8.53 3.84
C GLY A 85 -2.17 -7.85 5.06
N ASP A 86 -1.82 -6.58 5.30
CA ASP A 86 -2.36 -5.82 6.43
C ASP A 86 -3.89 -5.65 6.35
N ALA A 87 -4.47 -5.63 5.13
CA ALA A 87 -5.92 -5.57 4.95
C ALA A 87 -6.62 -6.82 5.53
N ALA A 88 -6.04 -8.00 5.34
CA ALA A 88 -6.58 -9.24 5.90
C ALA A 88 -6.46 -9.24 7.43
N LEU A 89 -5.32 -8.80 7.98
CA LEU A 89 -5.15 -8.69 9.43
C LEU A 89 -6.15 -7.71 10.08
N ARG A 90 -6.43 -6.57 9.44
CA ARG A 90 -7.45 -5.62 9.90
C ARG A 90 -8.85 -6.23 9.86
N ASP A 91 -9.19 -6.94 8.79
CA ASP A 91 -10.49 -7.59 8.67
C ASP A 91 -10.66 -8.74 9.69
N MET A 92 -9.60 -9.51 9.97
CA MET A 92 -9.56 -10.51 11.07
C MET A 92 -9.77 -9.85 12.42
N ALA A 93 -9.06 -8.75 12.69
CA ALA A 93 -9.16 -8.04 13.97
C ALA A 93 -10.53 -7.38 14.17
N ARG A 94 -11.20 -6.99 13.08
CA ARG A 94 -12.58 -6.48 13.09
C ARG A 94 -13.61 -7.59 13.32
N LYS A 95 -13.55 -8.66 12.53
CA LYS A 95 -14.55 -9.75 12.54
C LYS A 95 -14.36 -10.75 13.69
N LYS A 96 -13.14 -10.86 14.23
CA LYS A 96 -12.77 -11.80 15.30
C LYS A 96 -13.30 -13.22 15.05
N PRO A 97 -12.99 -13.84 13.88
CA PRO A 97 -13.53 -15.14 13.51
C PRO A 97 -13.21 -16.21 14.56
N ALA A 98 -14.19 -17.06 14.86
CA ALA A 98 -14.08 -18.14 15.83
C ALA A 98 -14.08 -19.54 15.19
N THR A 99 -14.38 -19.62 13.89
CA THR A 99 -14.47 -20.87 13.13
C THR A 99 -13.68 -20.74 11.84
N LEU A 100 -13.30 -21.86 11.23
CA LEU A 100 -12.61 -21.89 9.94
C LEU A 100 -13.46 -21.31 8.81
N ASP A 101 -14.77 -21.51 8.89
CA ASP A 101 -15.74 -20.96 7.94
C ASP A 101 -15.76 -19.43 8.00
N ALA A 102 -15.90 -18.86 9.20
CA ALA A 102 -15.80 -17.41 9.41
C ALA A 102 -14.42 -16.84 9.07
N PHE A 103 -13.37 -17.67 9.13
CA PHE A 103 -12.01 -17.29 8.73
C PHE A 103 -11.86 -17.21 7.21
N LEU A 104 -12.58 -18.04 6.44
CA LEU A 104 -12.64 -17.95 4.97
C LEU A 104 -13.36 -16.69 4.49
N ASP A 105 -14.35 -16.21 5.24
CA ASP A 105 -15.06 -14.95 4.96
C ASP A 105 -14.23 -13.68 5.18
N VAL A 106 -12.99 -13.83 5.67
CA VAL A 106 -12.07 -12.70 5.83
C VAL A 106 -11.48 -12.29 4.49
N THR A 107 -11.52 -11.01 4.21
CA THR A 107 -11.02 -10.43 2.96
C THR A 107 -9.52 -10.71 2.79
N GLY A 108 -9.14 -11.46 1.75
CA GLY A 108 -7.75 -11.82 1.47
C GLY A 108 -7.28 -13.14 2.09
N VAL A 109 -8.19 -13.89 2.72
CA VAL A 109 -7.97 -15.30 3.09
C VAL A 109 -8.57 -16.18 1.99
N GLY A 110 -7.70 -16.92 1.30
CA GLY A 110 -8.14 -17.98 0.37
C GLY A 110 -8.09 -19.35 1.04
N GLU A 111 -8.69 -20.36 0.41
CA GLU A 111 -8.72 -21.74 0.94
C GLU A 111 -7.34 -22.31 1.28
N ALA A 112 -6.34 -22.07 0.43
CA ALA A 112 -4.98 -22.55 0.67
C ALA A 112 -4.37 -21.93 1.94
N LYS A 113 -4.59 -20.63 2.17
CA LYS A 113 -4.10 -19.92 3.35
C LYS A 113 -4.88 -20.30 4.61
N CYS A 114 -6.19 -20.53 4.49
CA CYS A 114 -7.02 -21.04 5.58
C CYS A 114 -6.55 -22.43 6.02
N LYS A 115 -6.31 -23.35 5.08
CA LYS A 115 -5.79 -24.69 5.39
C LYS A 115 -4.41 -24.66 6.04
N ALA A 116 -3.51 -23.80 5.56
CA ALA A 116 -2.14 -23.72 6.07
C ALA A 116 -2.01 -22.96 7.41
N PHE A 117 -2.75 -21.87 7.60
CA PHE A 117 -2.54 -20.95 8.71
C PHE A 117 -3.78 -20.72 9.58
N GLY A 118 -4.97 -21.15 9.14
CA GLY A 118 -6.24 -20.84 9.79
C GLY A 118 -6.28 -21.27 11.26
N GLN A 119 -5.85 -22.49 11.59
CA GLN A 119 -5.83 -22.95 12.98
C GLN A 119 -4.91 -22.10 13.88
N ILE A 120 -3.75 -21.69 13.36
CA ILE A 120 -2.76 -20.90 14.10
C ILE A 120 -3.32 -19.51 14.42
N PHE A 121 -3.94 -18.87 13.43
CA PHE A 121 -4.54 -17.54 13.61
C PHE A 121 -5.81 -17.59 14.47
N LEU A 122 -6.68 -18.60 14.29
CA LEU A 122 -7.86 -18.79 15.13
C LEU A 122 -7.49 -18.99 16.60
N ALA A 123 -6.48 -19.81 16.90
CA ALA A 123 -6.00 -20.02 18.26
C ALA A 123 -5.50 -18.71 18.90
N ALA A 124 -4.79 -17.86 18.13
CA ALA A 124 -4.35 -16.56 18.61
C ALA A 124 -5.52 -15.59 18.89
N ILE A 125 -6.54 -15.60 18.03
CA ILE A 125 -7.76 -14.79 18.20
C ILE A 125 -8.56 -15.26 19.41
N GLU A 126 -8.73 -16.57 19.59
CA GLU A 126 -9.43 -17.15 20.73
C GLU A 126 -8.70 -16.84 22.05
N SER A 127 -7.37 -17.01 22.07
CA SER A 127 -6.53 -16.63 23.22
C SER A 127 -6.67 -15.15 23.57
N TYR A 128 -6.80 -14.28 22.57
CA TYR A 128 -7.07 -12.87 22.78
C TYR A 128 -8.46 -12.61 23.37
N ARG A 129 -9.51 -13.21 22.78
CA ARG A 129 -10.90 -13.08 23.28
C ARG A 129 -11.02 -13.53 24.73
N ARG A 130 -10.33 -14.60 25.12
CA ARG A 130 -10.35 -15.09 26.51
C ARG A 130 -9.66 -14.14 27.50
N LYS A 131 -8.66 -13.39 27.04
CA LYS A 131 -7.93 -12.39 27.86
C LYS A 131 -8.64 -11.04 27.94
N HIS A 132 -9.58 -10.77 27.04
CA HIS A 132 -10.33 -9.52 26.96
C HIS A 132 -11.83 -9.83 26.73
N PRO A 133 -12.58 -10.19 27.80
CA PRO A 133 -14.02 -10.49 27.72
C PRO A 133 -14.87 -9.27 27.34
#